data_AF-A0A224YLZ3-F1
#
_entry.id   AF-A0A224YLZ3-F1
#
_cell.length_a   1.000
_cell.length_b   1.000
_cell.length_c   1.000
_cell.angle_alpha   90.00
_cell.angle_beta   90.00
_cell.angle_gamma   90.00
#
_symmetry.space_group_name_H-M   'P 1'
#
loop_
_entity.id
_entity.type
_entity.pdbx_description
1 polymer ?
#
loop_
_entity_poly.entity_id
_entity_poly.type
_entity_poly.pdbx_seq_one_letter_code
_entity_poly.pdbx_strand_id
1 'polypeptide(L)'
;KDSSCGVFQVVLPFPGEDPWYDLRIKNSSIRAGPSNACSEYFRNALVKGKQKPVPKKGVSSKAGVKPIYEPECQHILRPPSVLQLPSLKDEHL
;
A
#
# COMPACT_ATOMS: atom_id res chain seq x y z
N LYS A 1 -10.14 -12.42 11.14
CA LYS A 1 -9.46 -12.13 9.84
C LYS A 1 -8.82 -10.76 10.00
N ASP A 2 -7.48 -10.72 10.06
CA ASP A 2 -6.75 -9.49 10.34
C ASP A 2 -6.96 -8.51 9.16
N SER A 3 -7.70 -7.44 9.40
CA SER A 3 -8.16 -6.50 8.36
C SER A 3 -7.18 -5.33 8.19
N SER A 4 -5.93 -5.52 8.60
CA SER A 4 -4.87 -4.53 8.67
C SER A 4 -4.10 -4.38 7.36
N CYS A 5 -4.12 -5.38 6.47
CA CYS A 5 -3.43 -5.37 5.19
C CYS A 5 -4.12 -6.24 4.14
N GLY A 6 -3.78 -6.02 2.87
CA GLY A 6 -4.27 -6.80 1.75
C GLY A 6 -3.31 -6.78 0.57
N VAL A 7 -3.29 -7.88 -0.18
CA VAL A 7 -2.50 -8.04 -1.40
C VAL A 7 -3.44 -8.05 -2.60
N PHE A 8 -3.17 -7.18 -3.56
CA PHE A 8 -4.00 -6.98 -4.74
C PHE A 8 -3.20 -7.32 -5.99
N GLN A 9 -3.78 -8.08 -6.90
CA GLN A 9 -3.27 -8.17 -8.26
C GLN A 9 -3.84 -7.02 -9.05
N VAL A 10 -2.97 -6.14 -9.56
CA VAL A 10 -3.38 -5.04 -10.43
C VAL A 10 -3.23 -5.49 -11.87
N VAL A 11 -4.32 -5.36 -12.61
CA VAL A 11 -4.40 -5.67 -14.05
C VAL A 11 -4.95 -4.44 -14.72
N LEU A 12 -4.17 -3.84 -15.62
CA LEU A 12 -4.67 -2.76 -16.45
C LEU A 12 -5.36 -3.33 -17.69
N PRO A 13 -6.47 -2.73 -18.14
CA PRO A 13 -7.19 -3.19 -19.33
C PRO A 13 -6.47 -2.80 -20.64
N PHE A 14 -5.34 -2.09 -20.58
CA PHE A 14 -4.60 -1.61 -21.73
C PHE A 14 -3.47 -2.58 -22.12
N PRO A 15 -3.27 -2.85 -23.42
CA PRO A 15 -2.16 -3.68 -23.87
C PRO A 15 -0.82 -3.01 -23.58
N GLY A 16 0.13 -3.76 -23.00
CA GLY A 16 1.52 -3.33 -22.83
C GLY A 16 2.03 -3.25 -21.40
N GLU A 17 1.15 -3.34 -20.39
CA GLU A 17 1.58 -3.43 -18.99
C GLU A 17 1.36 -4.84 -18.43
N ASP A 18 2.44 -5.42 -17.91
CA ASP A 18 2.36 -6.70 -17.20
C ASP A 18 1.63 -6.51 -15.87
N PRO A 19 0.75 -7.45 -15.47
CA PRO A 19 0.14 -7.42 -14.14
C PRO A 19 1.18 -7.38 -13.03
N TRP A 20 0.92 -6.58 -12.01
CA TRP A 20 1.76 -6.54 -10.81
C TRP A 20 0.94 -6.83 -9.55
N TYR A 21 1.64 -7.01 -8.44
CA TYR A 21 1.02 -7.15 -7.14
C TYR A 21 1.33 -5.93 -6.28
N ASP A 22 0.31 -5.44 -5.57
CA ASP A 22 0.40 -4.37 -4.59
C ASP A 22 0.12 -4.94 -3.19
N LEU A 23 0.98 -4.64 -2.22
CA LEU A 23 0.69 -4.82 -0.80
C LEU A 23 0.23 -3.49 -0.20
N ARG A 24 -0.99 -3.44 0.33
CA ARG A 24 -1.58 -2.24 0.95
C ARG A 24 -1.87 -2.49 2.42
N ILE A 25 -1.71 -1.44 3.22
CA ILE A 25 -1.90 -1.47 4.67
C ILE A 25 -2.96 -0.44 5.04
N LYS A 26 -3.85 -0.79 5.96
CA LYS A 26 -4.87 0.12 6.47
C LYS A 26 -4.19 1.23 7.27
N ASN A 27 -4.72 2.47 7.18
CA ASN A 27 -4.18 3.64 7.88
C ASN A 27 -3.91 3.37 9.37
N SER A 28 -4.87 2.77 10.08
CA SER A 28 -4.74 2.41 11.50
C SER A 28 -3.55 1.50 11.84
N SER A 29 -2.98 0.81 10.84
CA SER A 29 -1.89 -0.16 11.00
C SER A 29 -0.60 0.29 10.32
N ILE A 30 -0.55 1.51 9.76
CA ILE A 30 0.58 1.97 8.94
C ILE A 30 1.91 2.01 9.70
N ARG A 31 1.87 2.31 11.01
CA ARG A 31 3.06 2.31 11.88
C ARG A 31 3.56 0.90 12.24
N ALA A 32 2.65 -0.06 12.32
CA ALA A 32 2.98 -1.46 12.61
C ALA A 32 3.47 -2.19 11.35
N GLY A 33 3.11 -1.68 10.17
CA GLY A 33 3.41 -2.33 8.90
C GLY A 33 2.41 -3.44 8.56
N PRO A 34 2.69 -4.23 7.52
CA PRO A 34 1.86 -5.36 7.13
C PRO A 34 2.06 -6.53 8.10
N SER A 35 1.03 -7.36 8.29
CA SER A 35 1.18 -8.61 9.03
C SER A 35 2.16 -9.57 8.33
N ASN A 36 2.74 -10.50 9.08
CA ASN A 36 3.60 -11.55 8.52
C ASN A 36 2.88 -12.34 7.43
N ALA A 37 1.60 -12.69 7.64
CA ALA A 37 0.79 -13.41 6.68
C ALA A 37 0.62 -12.63 5.35
N CYS A 38 0.36 -11.32 5.39
CA CYS A 38 0.30 -10.49 4.18
C CYS A 38 1.66 -10.42 3.46
N SER A 39 2.75 -10.29 4.23
CA SER A 39 4.11 -10.18 3.70
C SER A 39 4.55 -11.47 3.01
N GLU A 40 4.26 -12.62 3.62
CA GLU A 40 4.51 -13.95 3.04
C GLU A 40 3.65 -14.18 1.80
N TYR A 41 2.35 -13.87 1.87
CA TYR A 41 1.46 -14.00 0.72
C TYR A 41 1.95 -13.15 -0.45
N PHE A 42 2.34 -11.89 -0.20
CA PHE A 42 2.88 -10.98 -1.20
C PHE A 42 4.17 -11.53 -1.83
N ARG A 43 5.13 -12.00 -1.03
CA ARG A 43 6.36 -12.64 -1.55
C ARG A 43 6.04 -13.86 -2.41
N ASN A 44 5.12 -14.71 -1.97
CA ASN A 44 4.72 -15.91 -2.70
C ASN A 44 4.01 -15.57 -4.02
N ALA A 45 3.18 -14.53 -4.04
CA ALA A 45 2.51 -14.03 -5.25
C ALA A 45 3.52 -13.51 -6.28
N LEU A 46 4.57 -12.82 -5.84
CA LEU A 46 5.67 -12.39 -6.72
C LEU A 46 6.44 -13.58 -7.32
N VAL A 47 6.74 -14.60 -6.52
CA VAL A 47 7.44 -15.81 -6.99
C VAL A 47 6.58 -16.60 -7.97
N LYS A 48 5.29 -16.77 -7.70
CA LYS A 48 4.34 -17.44 -8.60
C LYS A 48 4.07 -16.64 -9.88
N GLY A 49 4.02 -15.30 -9.79
CA GLY A 49 3.89 -14.42 -10.94
C GLY A 49 5.06 -14.53 -11.93
N LYS A 50 6.28 -14.77 -11.42
CA LYS A 50 7.48 -15.02 -12.23
C LYS A 50 7.52 -16.38 -12.95
N GLN A 51 6.61 -17.31 -12.62
CA GLN A 51 6.53 -18.62 -13.30
C GLN A 51 5.61 -18.60 -14.54
N LYS A 52 4.95 -17.48 -14.87
CA LYS A 52 4.33 -17.33 -16.20
C LYS A 52 5.44 -17.03 -17.22
N PRO A 53 5.53 -17.79 -18.33
CA PRO A 53 6.53 -17.53 -19.36
C PRO A 53 6.19 -16.19 -20.03
N VAL A 54 6.99 -15.16 -19.77
CA VAL A 54 6.90 -13.89 -20.50
C VAL A 54 7.52 -14.09 -21.89
N PRO A 55 6.82 -13.82 -23.01
CA PRO A 55 7.46 -13.77 -24.29
C PRO A 55 8.23 -12.44 -24.44
N LYS A 56 9.57 -12.59 -24.41
CA LYS A 56 10.60 -11.84 -25.14
C LYS A 56 10.79 -10.33 -24.87
N LYS A 57 12.05 -10.07 -24.47
CA LYS A 57 12.96 -9.00 -24.91
C LYS A 57 12.74 -7.60 -24.31
N GLY A 58 13.67 -7.22 -23.44
CA GLY A 58 14.22 -5.86 -23.45
C GLY A 58 14.19 -5.07 -22.15
N VAL A 59 13.47 -5.50 -21.11
CA VAL A 59 13.36 -4.69 -19.88
C VAL A 59 13.98 -5.45 -18.70
N SER A 60 15.11 -4.93 -18.22
CA SER A 60 15.80 -5.39 -17.01
C SER A 60 14.87 -5.27 -15.81
N SER A 61 14.23 -6.37 -15.41
CA SER A 61 13.35 -6.45 -14.24
C SER A 61 14.17 -6.47 -12.93
N LYS A 62 14.93 -5.40 -12.68
CA LYS A 62 15.43 -5.05 -11.34
C LYS A 62 14.47 -4.10 -10.61
N ALA A 63 13.17 -4.23 -10.85
CA ALA A 63 12.15 -3.64 -9.98
C ALA A 63 12.13 -4.44 -8.67
N GLY A 64 13.04 -4.10 -7.75
CA GLY A 64 12.94 -4.53 -6.36
C GLY A 64 11.62 -4.02 -5.78
N VAL A 65 11.07 -4.75 -4.82
CA VAL A 65 9.92 -4.29 -4.03
C VAL A 65 10.32 -2.98 -3.35
N LYS A 66 9.90 -1.85 -3.91
CA LYS A 66 10.19 -0.54 -3.33
C LYS A 66 8.97 -0.10 -2.52
N PRO A 67 9.14 0.21 -1.22
CA PRO A 67 8.05 0.81 -0.46
C PRO A 67 7.71 2.16 -1.08
N ILE A 68 6.42 2.37 -1.37
CA ILE A 68 5.89 3.66 -1.86
C ILE A 68 5.58 4.58 -0.68
N TYR A 69 5.21 4.01 0.46
CA TYR A 69 4.88 4.77 1.66
C TYR A 69 6.13 5.16 2.43
N GLU A 70 6.30 6.47 2.66
CA GLU A 70 7.36 7.05 3.50
C GLU A 70 6.74 7.64 4.79
N PRO A 71 7.48 7.73 5.91
CA PRO A 71 6.96 8.28 7.17
C PRO A 71 6.30 9.67 7.03
N GLU A 72 6.82 10.50 6.13
CA GLU A 72 6.35 11.84 5.79
C GLU A 72 4.94 11.82 5.20
N CYS A 73 4.51 10.70 4.59
CA CYS A 73 3.15 10.53 4.08
C CYS A 73 2.09 10.57 5.21
N GLN A 74 2.47 10.42 6.48
CA GLN A 74 1.53 10.56 7.61
C GLN A 74 0.89 11.96 7.69
N HIS A 75 1.55 13.00 7.16
CA HIS A 75 1.00 14.35 7.18
C HIS A 75 -0.29 14.48 6.38
N ILE A 76 -0.45 13.71 5.30
CA ILE A 76 -1.66 13.69 4.46
C ILE A 76 -2.86 13.08 5.21
N LEU A 77 -2.57 12.21 6.19
CA LEU A 77 -3.59 11.51 6.98
C LEU A 77 -4.08 12.33 8.17
N ARG A 78 -3.43 13.47 8.48
CA ARG A 78 -3.86 14.36 9.56
C ARG A 78 -5.13 15.10 9.13
N PRO A 79 -6.15 15.19 10.00
CA PRO A 79 -7.29 16.04 9.72
C PRO A 79 -6.81 17.49 9.53
N PRO A 80 -7.35 18.22 8.54
CA PRO A 80 -6.99 19.62 8.33
C PRO A 80 -7.29 20.44 9.58
N SER A 81 -6.39 21.35 9.95
CA SER A 81 -6.50 22.22 11.13
C SER A 81 -7.80 23.04 11.19
N VAL A 82 -8.48 23.20 10.06
CA VAL A 82 -9.74 23.93 9.91
C VAL A 82 -10.93 23.22 10.57
N LEU A 83 -10.83 21.92 10.87
CA LEU A 83 -11.90 21.15 11.54
C LEU A 83 -11.78 21.12 13.07
N GLN A 84 -10.79 21.81 13.66
CA GLN A 84 -10.82 22.09 15.09
C GLN A 84 -11.87 23.17 15.35
N LEU A 85 -13.14 22.74 15.47
CA LEU A 85 -14.18 23.56 16.07
C LEU A 85 -13.62 24.03 17.43
N PRO A 86 -13.61 25.34 17.73
CA PRO A 86 -13.17 25.81 19.02
C PRO A 86 -13.98 25.04 20.07
N SER A 87 -13.28 24.32 20.94
CA SER A 87 -13.88 23.76 22.14
C SER A 87 -14.47 24.97 22.87
N LEU A 88 -15.80 25.12 22.83
CA LEU A 88 -16.56 25.99 23.72
C LEU A 88 -16.30 25.48 25.15
N LYS A 89 -15.16 25.89 25.71
CA LYS A 89 -14.93 25.89 27.14
C LYS A 89 -15.40 27.25 27.61
N ASP A 90 -16.51 27.21 28.33
CA ASP A 90 -16.95 28.16 29.35
C ASP A 90 -16.37 29.59 29.25
N GLU A 91 -17.19 30.52 28.74
CA GLU A 91 -17.10 31.90 29.20
C GLU A 91 -18.21 32.10 30.24
N HIS A 92 -17.76 32.13 31.50
CA HIS A 92 -18.52 32.46 32.70
C HIS A 92 -18.84 33.97 32.69
N LEU A 93 -20.11 34.36 32.78
CA LEU A 93 -20.61 35.51 33.56
C LEU A 93 -22.15 35.57 33.57
#